data_AF-A0A2D5FFZ3-F1
#
_entry.id   AF-A0A2D5FFZ3-F1
#
_cell.length_a   1.000
_cell.length_b   1.000
_cell.length_c   1.000
_cell.angle_alpha   90.00
_cell.angle_beta   90.00
_cell.angle_gamma   90.00
#
_symmetry.space_group_name_H-M   'P 1'
#
loop_
_entity.id
_entity.type
_entity.pdbx_description
1 polymer ?
#
loop_
_entity_poly.entity_id
_entity_poly.type
_entity_poly.pdbx_seq_one_letter_code
_entity_poly.pdbx_strand_id
1 'polypeptide(L)'
;MESGAFLQTHFILEKAMTVSTRNELGTFNWVKPNRSSVKLLGVQVRGKNAAYAHAAYLVLTAVAAFIQMLIAVALTLAQWGWQLLQLIWRLALATPYGLEVLRRKLRNRQIRRTQMGLNSNVAASFEDWSEMKVIAAIALAFIAWGRGRDARAEISWLKMAVAASSEPADLPSCLPYLSDVAGPLSQWHRSDTLLDDPLPILARTATLAELAARQVPADRLPALLLSIDDLVLQQGPKTRLQEQMLTVFCDFAGLRLQETSN
;
A
#
# COMPACT_ATOMS: atom_id res chain seq x y z
N MET A 1 -6.20 30.38 33.33
CA MET A 1 -6.19 31.64 34.12
C MET A 1 -6.48 32.76 33.14
N GLU A 2 -7.75 33.14 33.06
CA GLU A 2 -8.25 34.16 32.14
C GLU A 2 -7.92 35.54 32.69
N SER A 3 -6.92 36.21 32.10
CA SER A 3 -6.72 37.64 32.31
C SER A 3 -7.66 38.40 31.37
N GLY A 4 -8.89 38.61 31.84
CA GLY A 4 -9.90 39.39 31.15
C GLY A 4 -9.58 40.89 31.22
N ALA A 5 -9.21 41.48 30.09
CA ALA A 5 -9.11 42.93 29.95
C ALA A 5 -10.52 43.55 29.98
N PHE A 6 -10.92 44.09 31.13
CA PHE A 6 -12.20 44.78 31.31
C PHE A 6 -12.13 46.20 30.72
N LEU A 7 -12.78 46.42 29.57
CA LEU A 7 -13.03 47.74 29.00
C LEU A 7 -14.24 48.37 29.70
N GLN A 8 -14.01 49.26 30.66
CA GLN A 8 -15.07 50.00 31.33
C GLN A 8 -15.25 51.39 30.68
N THR A 9 -16.31 51.55 29.89
CA THR A 9 -16.66 52.80 29.20
C THR A 9 -17.74 53.55 29.99
N HIS A 10 -17.40 54.63 30.70
CA HIS A 10 -18.40 55.50 31.34
C HIS A 10 -18.77 56.66 30.41
N PHE A 11 -20.05 56.79 30.06
CA PHE A 11 -20.63 57.91 29.31
C PHE A 11 -21.31 58.89 30.27
N ILE A 12 -20.81 60.13 30.37
CA ILE A 12 -21.53 61.25 31.00
C ILE A 12 -21.49 62.45 30.03
N LEU A 13 -22.69 62.91 29.65
CA LEU A 13 -22.97 64.03 28.75
C LEU A 13 -22.73 65.37 29.46
N GLU A 14 -21.51 65.91 29.33
CA GLU A 14 -21.17 67.32 29.09
C GLU A 14 -19.64 67.48 29.26
N LYS A 15 -18.96 67.91 28.19
CA LYS A 15 -17.51 68.21 28.10
C LYS A 15 -16.55 67.00 28.09
N ALA A 16 -16.04 66.74 26.87
CA ALA A 16 -14.83 65.97 26.53
C ALA A 16 -14.90 64.45 26.74
N MET A 17 -15.19 63.73 25.65
CA MET A 17 -14.94 62.29 25.51
C MET A 17 -13.51 61.96 25.97
N THR A 18 -13.36 61.15 27.02
CA THR A 18 -12.07 60.73 27.55
C THR A 18 -12.05 59.21 27.54
N VAL A 19 -11.29 58.63 26.61
CA VAL A 19 -11.05 57.19 26.55
C VAL A 19 -9.83 56.90 27.42
N SER A 20 -9.97 56.01 28.40
CA SER A 20 -8.86 55.59 29.25
C SER A 20 -8.77 54.08 29.34
N THR A 21 -7.56 53.55 29.21
CA THR A 21 -7.26 52.12 29.30
C THR A 21 -6.55 51.85 30.62
N ARG A 22 -6.97 50.80 31.36
CA ARG A 22 -6.41 50.45 32.68
C ARG A 22 -5.66 49.13 32.56
N ASN A 23 -4.44 49.08 33.11
CA ASN A 23 -3.61 47.86 33.18
C ASN A 23 -3.08 47.71 34.63
N GLU A 24 -2.47 46.58 34.97
CA GLU A 24 -1.95 46.27 36.33
C GLU A 24 -0.94 47.31 36.86
N LEU A 25 -0.32 48.10 35.96
CA LEU A 25 0.65 49.16 36.27
C LEU A 25 0.04 50.57 36.43
N GLY A 26 -1.23 50.81 36.05
CA GLY A 26 -1.85 52.14 36.11
C GLY A 26 -2.97 52.41 35.11
N THR A 27 -3.37 53.69 34.98
CA THR A 27 -4.47 54.13 34.09
C THR A 27 -3.93 55.15 33.07
N PHE A 28 -4.07 54.87 31.79
CA PHE A 28 -3.61 55.71 30.69
C PHE A 28 -4.80 56.42 30.04
N ASN A 29 -4.76 57.76 29.95
CA ASN A 29 -5.86 58.57 29.44
C ASN A 29 -5.47 59.17 28.08
N TRP A 30 -6.12 58.73 27.01
CA TRP A 30 -5.72 59.03 25.62
C TRP A 30 -5.94 60.50 25.23
N VAL A 31 -6.86 61.18 25.92
CA VAL A 31 -7.30 62.53 25.54
C VAL A 31 -6.62 63.63 26.36
N LYS A 32 -6.10 63.29 27.55
CA LYS A 32 -5.37 64.24 28.42
C LYS A 32 -4.12 63.58 29.01
N PRO A 33 -2.99 63.61 28.30
CA PRO A 33 -1.76 62.92 28.72
C PRO A 33 -1.16 63.45 30.02
N ASN A 34 -1.59 64.63 30.50
CA ASN A 34 -1.09 65.23 31.75
C ASN A 34 -1.76 64.69 33.03
N ARG A 35 -2.73 63.76 32.92
CA ARG A 35 -3.38 63.08 34.05
C ARG A 35 -3.05 61.58 34.14
N SER A 36 -2.08 61.08 33.38
CA SER A 36 -1.57 59.72 33.55
C SER A 36 -0.70 59.64 34.82
N SER A 37 -0.79 58.51 35.53
CA SER A 37 0.05 58.22 36.69
C SER A 37 0.48 56.76 36.64
N VAL A 38 1.79 56.53 36.75
CA VAL A 38 2.39 55.21 36.86
C VAL A 38 3.00 55.09 38.25
N LYS A 39 2.79 53.96 38.92
CA LYS A 39 3.59 53.59 40.09
C LYS A 39 4.67 52.63 39.62
N LEU A 40 5.91 53.06 39.64
CA LEU A 40 7.07 52.23 39.31
C LEU A 40 7.92 52.11 40.57
N LEU A 41 8.05 50.89 41.11
CA LEU A 41 8.86 50.61 42.31
C LEU A 41 8.56 51.51 43.54
N GLY A 42 7.29 51.81 43.78
CA GLY A 42 6.86 52.64 44.93
C GLY A 42 6.91 54.17 44.71
N VAL A 43 7.49 54.64 43.61
CA VAL A 43 7.52 56.06 43.25
C VAL A 43 6.38 56.38 42.27
N GLN A 44 5.52 57.32 42.66
CA GLN A 44 4.37 57.76 41.85
C GLN A 44 4.82 58.87 40.89
N VAL A 45 5.10 58.50 39.64
CA VAL A 45 5.46 59.46 38.60
C VAL A 45 4.16 59.98 37.96
N ARG A 46 3.95 61.30 37.98
CA ARG A 46 2.75 61.99 37.47
C ARG A 46 3.11 62.89 36.28
N GLY A 47 2.20 63.00 35.31
CA GLY A 47 2.35 63.89 34.16
C GLY A 47 3.10 63.25 32.99
N LYS A 48 3.67 64.06 32.08
CA LYS A 48 4.29 63.59 30.82
C LYS A 48 5.29 62.42 30.99
N ASN A 49 6.06 62.40 32.09
CA ASN A 49 7.05 61.36 32.34
C ASN A 49 6.43 59.96 32.55
N ALA A 50 5.20 59.88 33.06
CA ALA A 50 4.45 58.64 33.19
C ALA A 50 4.07 58.04 31.82
N ALA A 51 3.71 58.89 30.86
CA ALA A 51 3.38 58.46 29.51
C ALA A 51 4.60 57.89 28.77
N TYR A 52 5.78 58.49 28.92
CA TYR A 52 7.02 57.97 28.35
C TYR A 52 7.43 56.62 28.95
N ALA A 53 7.26 56.43 30.26
CA ALA A 53 7.54 55.15 30.91
C ALA A 53 6.60 54.03 30.39
N HIS A 54 5.31 54.31 30.24
CA HIS A 54 4.37 53.35 29.62
C HIS A 54 4.71 53.05 28.16
N ALA A 55 5.08 54.06 27.37
CA ALA A 55 5.47 53.86 25.98
C ALA A 55 6.72 52.98 25.87
N ALA A 56 7.75 53.21 26.70
CA ALA A 56 8.95 52.38 26.75
C ALA A 56 8.64 50.92 27.13
N TYR A 57 7.77 50.72 28.13
CA TYR A 57 7.32 49.38 28.52
C TYR A 57 6.56 48.67 27.39
N LEU A 58 5.67 49.37 26.68
CA LEU A 58 4.96 48.82 25.53
C LEU A 58 5.92 48.43 24.39
N VAL A 59 6.94 49.23 24.13
CA VAL A 59 7.96 48.90 23.13
C VAL A 59 8.76 47.66 23.55
N LEU A 60 9.21 47.59 24.80
CA LEU A 60 9.96 46.42 25.30
C LEU A 60 9.12 45.14 25.27
N THR A 61 7.86 45.21 25.68
CA THR A 61 6.93 44.06 25.64
C THR A 61 6.61 43.64 24.20
N ALA A 62 6.45 44.61 23.28
CA ALA A 62 6.27 44.31 21.86
C ALA A 62 7.51 43.62 21.26
N VAL A 63 8.72 44.07 21.60
CA VAL A 63 9.97 43.43 21.16
C VAL A 63 10.09 42.01 21.73
N ALA A 64 9.81 41.83 23.02
CA ALA A 64 9.83 40.51 23.64
C ALA A 64 8.82 39.55 23.01
N ALA A 65 7.58 40.01 22.78
CA ALA A 65 6.53 39.24 22.11
C ALA A 65 6.92 38.89 20.67
N PHE A 66 7.55 39.82 19.95
CA PHE A 66 8.06 39.57 18.60
C PHE A 66 9.15 38.49 18.58
N ILE A 67 10.10 38.53 19.53
CA ILE A 67 11.13 37.48 19.67
C ILE A 67 10.50 36.13 20.00
N GLN A 68 9.53 36.09 20.93
CA GLN A 68 8.80 34.86 21.26
C GLN A 68 8.05 34.29 20.05
N MET A 69 7.41 35.16 19.26
CA MET A 69 6.74 34.77 18.01
C MET A 69 7.73 34.14 17.03
N LEU A 70 8.91 34.73 16.85
CA LEU A 70 9.95 34.18 15.96
C LEU A 70 10.42 32.80 16.43
N ILE A 71 10.66 32.63 17.73
CA ILE A 71 11.04 31.34 18.32
C ILE A 71 9.93 30.30 18.10
N ALA A 72 8.67 30.66 18.36
CA ALA A 72 7.53 29.78 18.18
C ALA A 72 7.38 29.33 16.72
N VAL A 73 7.52 30.24 15.76
CA VAL A 73 7.51 29.91 14.33
C VAL A 73 8.66 28.96 13.98
N ALA A 74 9.87 29.21 14.46
CA ALA A 74 11.02 28.35 14.20
C ALA A 74 10.82 26.93 14.74
N LEU A 75 10.33 26.78 15.97
CA LEU A 75 10.04 25.48 16.57
C LEU A 75 8.91 24.75 15.83
N THR A 76 7.87 25.48 15.42
CA THR A 76 6.76 24.91 14.66
C THR A 76 7.26 24.36 13.32
N LEU A 77 8.08 25.13 12.59
CA LEU A 77 8.68 24.68 11.33
C LEU A 77 9.59 23.46 11.53
N ALA A 78 10.39 23.43 12.60
CA ALA A 78 11.22 22.27 12.92
C ALA A 78 10.37 21.02 13.20
N GLN A 79 9.26 21.17 13.92
CA GLN A 79 8.32 20.08 14.20
C GLN A 79 7.67 19.55 12.92
N TRP A 80 7.23 20.43 12.02
CA TRP A 80 6.71 20.04 10.70
C TRP A 80 7.76 19.30 9.87
N GLY A 81 9.00 19.81 9.85
CA GLY A 81 10.12 19.15 9.18
C GLY A 81 10.38 17.74 9.70
N TRP A 82 10.35 17.57 11.03
CA TRP A 82 10.50 16.26 11.66
C TRP A 82 9.37 15.29 11.30
N GLN A 83 8.11 15.75 11.34
CA GLN A 83 6.97 14.92 10.95
C GLN A 83 7.04 14.50 9.48
N LEU A 84 7.47 15.39 8.60
CA LEU A 84 7.61 15.12 7.17
C LEU A 84 8.73 14.11 6.91
N LEU A 85 9.84 14.20 7.64
CA LEU A 85 10.91 13.19 7.59
C LEU A 85 10.42 11.82 8.05
N GLN A 86 9.65 11.75 9.15
CA GLN A 86 9.06 10.49 9.60
C GLN A 86 8.10 9.89 8.58
N LEU A 87 7.31 10.71 7.90
CA LEU A 87 6.41 10.27 6.84
C LEU A 87 7.21 9.68 5.67
N ILE A 88 8.23 10.39 5.20
CA ILE A 88 9.12 9.91 4.12
C ILE A 88 9.79 8.61 4.53
N TRP A 89 10.28 8.50 5.76
CA TRP A 89 10.91 7.29 6.28
C TRP A 89 9.95 6.08 6.30
N ARG A 90 8.73 6.29 6.79
CA ARG A 90 7.68 5.25 6.79
C ARG A 90 7.30 4.82 5.37
N LEU A 91 7.18 5.79 4.45
CA LEU A 91 6.93 5.49 3.04
C LEU A 91 8.09 4.73 2.42
N ALA A 92 9.34 5.13 2.68
CA ALA A 92 10.52 4.43 2.19
C ALA A 92 10.57 2.98 2.69
N LEU A 93 10.26 2.73 3.95
CA LEU A 93 10.17 1.36 4.49
C LEU A 93 9.00 0.57 3.91
N ALA A 94 7.86 1.20 3.63
CA ALA A 94 6.68 0.54 3.07
C ALA A 94 6.73 0.38 1.53
N THR A 95 7.56 1.15 0.83
CA THR A 95 7.63 1.15 -0.64
C THR A 95 7.96 -0.19 -1.28
N PRO A 96 8.94 -1.00 -0.82
CA PRO A 96 9.25 -2.25 -1.53
C PRO A 96 8.03 -3.18 -1.58
N TYR A 97 7.33 -3.36 -0.47
CA TYR A 97 6.14 -4.20 -0.41
C TYR A 97 4.96 -3.61 -1.20
N GLY A 98 4.68 -2.30 -1.02
CA GLY A 98 3.58 -1.64 -1.71
C GLY A 98 3.73 -1.63 -3.24
N LEU A 99 4.97 -1.45 -3.73
CA LEU A 99 5.27 -1.50 -5.16
C LEU A 99 5.10 -2.88 -5.74
N GLU A 100 5.52 -3.94 -5.03
CA GLU A 100 5.27 -5.31 -5.46
C GLU A 100 3.79 -5.64 -5.55
N VAL A 101 3.01 -5.28 -4.52
CA VAL A 101 1.55 -5.47 -4.52
C VAL A 101 0.90 -4.72 -5.68
N LEU A 102 1.31 -3.48 -5.94
CA LEU A 102 0.78 -2.69 -7.05
C LEU A 102 1.15 -3.30 -8.42
N ARG A 103 2.40 -3.71 -8.61
CA ARG A 103 2.85 -4.40 -9.83
C ARG A 103 2.07 -5.70 -10.06
N ARG A 104 1.88 -6.51 -9.01
CA ARG A 104 1.05 -7.73 -9.07
C ARG A 104 -0.39 -7.41 -9.47
N LYS A 105 -0.99 -6.37 -8.88
CA LYS A 105 -2.37 -5.94 -9.23
C LYS A 105 -2.49 -5.49 -10.68
N LEU A 106 -1.52 -4.71 -11.18
CA LEU A 106 -1.48 -4.26 -12.58
C LEU A 106 -1.32 -5.45 -13.54
N ARG A 107 -0.36 -6.34 -13.26
CA ARG A 107 -0.17 -7.59 -14.01
C ARG A 107 -1.45 -8.41 -14.05
N ASN A 108 -2.07 -8.67 -12.90
CA ASN A 108 -3.26 -9.51 -12.83
C ASN A 108 -4.45 -8.86 -13.54
N ARG A 109 -4.53 -7.53 -13.56
CA ARG A 109 -5.52 -6.80 -14.37
C ARG A 109 -5.28 -7.00 -15.86
N GLN A 110 -4.02 -6.96 -16.31
CA GLN A 110 -3.66 -7.22 -17.70
C GLN A 110 -3.97 -8.67 -18.09
N ILE A 111 -3.60 -9.64 -17.25
CA ILE A 111 -3.91 -11.06 -17.44
C ILE A 111 -5.42 -11.28 -17.56
N ARG A 112 -6.24 -10.69 -16.67
CA ARG A 112 -7.71 -10.80 -16.74
C ARG A 112 -8.29 -10.25 -18.05
N ARG A 113 -7.73 -9.16 -18.58
CA ARG A 113 -8.15 -8.62 -19.89
C ARG A 113 -7.82 -9.60 -21.01
N THR A 114 -6.63 -10.19 -21.00
CA THR A 114 -6.23 -11.19 -21.99
C THR A 114 -7.07 -12.46 -21.87
N GLN A 115 -7.39 -12.90 -20.65
CA GLN A 115 -8.31 -14.02 -20.41
C GLN A 115 -9.68 -13.78 -21.06
N MET A 116 -10.25 -12.58 -20.91
CA MET A 116 -11.54 -12.25 -21.54
C MET A 116 -11.51 -12.39 -23.07
N GLY A 117 -10.37 -12.13 -23.71
CA GLY A 117 -10.18 -12.34 -25.15
C GLY A 117 -9.98 -13.81 -25.55
N LEU A 118 -9.36 -14.62 -24.68
CA LEU A 118 -9.05 -16.03 -24.94
C LEU A 118 -10.21 -17.00 -24.58
N ASN A 119 -11.15 -16.58 -23.72
CA ASN A 119 -11.99 -17.50 -22.94
C ASN A 119 -13.24 -18.08 -23.63
N SER A 120 -13.74 -17.54 -24.74
CA SER A 120 -15.15 -17.82 -25.09
C SER A 120 -15.45 -19.28 -25.48
N ASN A 121 -14.52 -19.99 -26.13
CA ASN A 121 -14.81 -21.33 -26.66
C ASN A 121 -14.05 -22.48 -25.97
N VAL A 122 -12.84 -22.23 -25.47
CA VAL A 122 -11.97 -23.30 -24.94
C VAL A 122 -12.16 -23.51 -23.44
N ALA A 123 -12.41 -22.46 -22.67
CA ALA A 123 -12.64 -22.59 -21.23
C ALA A 123 -13.91 -23.39 -20.91
N ALA A 124 -14.96 -23.24 -21.74
CA ALA A 124 -16.19 -24.04 -21.62
C ALA A 124 -15.93 -25.54 -21.79
N SER A 125 -14.92 -25.94 -22.57
CA SER A 125 -14.57 -27.36 -22.76
C SER A 125 -13.90 -28.01 -21.53
N PHE A 126 -13.51 -27.20 -20.55
CA PHE A 126 -12.84 -27.65 -19.33
C PHE A 126 -13.75 -27.66 -18.11
N GLU A 127 -14.97 -27.10 -18.19
CA GLU A 127 -15.89 -27.07 -17.06
C GLU A 127 -16.31 -28.48 -16.60
N ASP A 128 -16.42 -29.42 -17.54
CA ASP A 128 -16.77 -30.82 -17.28
C ASP A 128 -15.58 -31.70 -16.86
N TRP A 129 -14.39 -31.12 -16.67
CA TRP A 129 -13.23 -31.90 -16.24
C TRP A 129 -13.41 -32.37 -14.80
N SER A 130 -13.00 -33.61 -14.54
CA SER A 130 -12.90 -34.11 -13.17
C SER A 130 -11.68 -33.51 -12.47
N GLU A 131 -11.68 -33.52 -11.15
CA GLU A 131 -10.55 -33.09 -10.31
C GLU A 131 -9.21 -33.66 -10.83
N MET A 132 -9.15 -34.96 -11.10
CA MET A 132 -7.94 -35.63 -11.60
C MET A 132 -7.49 -35.13 -12.98
N LYS A 133 -8.42 -34.75 -13.87
CA LYS A 133 -8.10 -34.14 -15.15
C LYS A 133 -7.51 -32.74 -14.99
N VAL A 134 -8.02 -31.96 -14.03
CA VAL A 134 -7.47 -30.63 -13.72
C VAL A 134 -6.07 -30.74 -13.13
N ILE A 135 -5.86 -31.67 -12.20
CA ILE A 135 -4.53 -31.94 -11.62
C ILE A 135 -3.53 -32.34 -12.73
N ALA A 136 -3.93 -33.29 -13.57
CA ALA A 136 -3.14 -33.71 -14.74
C ALA A 136 -2.83 -32.53 -15.67
N ALA A 137 -3.80 -31.64 -15.88
CA ALA A 137 -3.65 -30.47 -16.73
C ALA A 137 -2.64 -29.47 -16.19
N ILE A 138 -2.69 -29.18 -14.89
CA ILE A 138 -1.75 -28.26 -14.24
C ILE A 138 -0.34 -28.82 -14.32
N ALA A 139 -0.14 -30.08 -13.94
CA ALA A 139 1.18 -30.72 -14.00
C ALA A 139 1.77 -30.64 -15.41
N LEU A 140 0.98 -31.03 -16.42
CA LEU A 140 1.42 -31.02 -17.81
C LEU A 140 1.66 -29.60 -18.35
N ALA A 141 0.85 -28.61 -17.97
CA ALA A 141 1.03 -27.23 -18.35
C ALA A 141 2.35 -26.65 -17.80
N PHE A 142 2.65 -26.87 -16.52
CA PHE A 142 3.88 -26.36 -15.89
C PHE A 142 5.15 -26.95 -16.48
N ILE A 143 5.10 -28.25 -16.81
CA ILE A 143 6.21 -28.98 -17.41
C ILE A 143 6.41 -28.56 -18.87
N ALA A 144 5.34 -28.56 -19.67
CA ALA A 144 5.45 -28.32 -21.10
C ALA A 144 5.52 -26.83 -21.44
N TRP A 145 4.52 -26.04 -21.04
CA TRP A 145 4.41 -24.62 -21.44
C TRP A 145 5.53 -23.78 -20.84
N GLY A 146 5.94 -24.09 -19.61
CA GLY A 146 7.04 -23.42 -18.94
C GLY A 146 8.38 -23.49 -19.69
N ARG A 147 8.52 -24.45 -20.60
CA ARG A 147 9.69 -24.66 -21.46
C ARG A 147 9.41 -24.45 -22.95
N GLY A 148 8.22 -23.94 -23.29
CA GLY A 148 7.81 -23.74 -24.69
C GLY A 148 7.64 -25.05 -25.47
N ARG A 149 7.34 -26.16 -24.78
CA ARG A 149 7.17 -27.49 -25.38
C ARG A 149 5.70 -27.85 -25.49
N ASP A 150 5.43 -28.82 -26.38
CA ASP A 150 4.09 -29.37 -26.54
C ASP A 150 3.75 -30.32 -25.38
N ALA A 151 2.54 -30.16 -24.81
CA ALA A 151 2.05 -30.98 -23.72
C ALA A 151 2.10 -32.48 -24.04
N ARG A 152 1.83 -32.87 -25.30
CA ARG A 152 1.84 -34.29 -25.72
C ARG A 152 3.23 -34.92 -25.68
N ALA A 153 4.27 -34.14 -25.92
CA ALA A 153 5.64 -34.64 -25.96
C ALA A 153 6.17 -34.98 -24.56
N GLU A 154 5.66 -34.30 -23.52
CA GLU A 154 6.15 -34.41 -22.14
C GLU A 154 5.42 -35.48 -21.32
N ILE A 155 4.37 -36.13 -21.85
CA ILE A 155 3.59 -37.16 -21.13
C ILE A 155 4.48 -38.30 -20.65
N SER A 156 5.35 -38.83 -21.52
CA SER A 156 6.21 -39.97 -21.20
C SER A 156 7.20 -39.62 -20.09
N TRP A 157 7.80 -38.42 -20.17
CA TRP A 157 8.70 -37.94 -19.14
C TRP A 157 7.98 -37.77 -17.80
N LEU A 158 6.79 -37.16 -17.80
CA LEU A 158 6.01 -36.93 -16.58
C LEU A 158 5.61 -38.25 -15.90
N LYS A 159 5.20 -39.25 -16.68
CA LYS A 159 4.92 -40.60 -16.16
C LYS A 159 6.12 -41.22 -15.47
N MET A 160 7.31 -41.13 -16.08
CA MET A 160 8.54 -41.64 -15.48
C MET A 160 8.93 -40.88 -14.21
N ALA A 161 8.83 -39.55 -14.23
CA ALA A 161 9.20 -38.70 -13.10
C ALA A 161 8.30 -38.92 -11.89
N VAL A 162 6.98 -39.03 -12.09
CA VAL A 162 6.02 -39.33 -11.02
C VAL A 162 6.17 -40.75 -10.50
N ALA A 163 6.51 -41.72 -11.36
CA ALA A 163 6.77 -43.09 -10.90
C ALA A 163 8.07 -43.20 -10.08
N ALA A 164 9.04 -42.32 -10.33
CA ALA A 164 10.29 -42.26 -9.60
C ALA A 164 10.22 -41.42 -8.30
N SER A 165 9.19 -40.60 -8.14
CA SER A 165 9.03 -39.74 -6.97
C SER A 165 8.25 -40.43 -5.85
N SER A 166 8.66 -40.19 -4.61
CA SER A 166 7.93 -40.64 -3.40
C SER A 166 6.88 -39.63 -2.94
N GLU A 167 6.44 -38.75 -3.85
CA GLU A 167 5.54 -37.63 -3.60
C GLU A 167 4.11 -38.08 -3.23
N PRO A 168 3.28 -37.22 -2.62
CA PRO A 168 1.94 -37.57 -2.14
C PRO A 168 1.04 -38.20 -3.20
N ALA A 169 0.04 -38.94 -2.71
CA ALA A 169 -0.80 -39.89 -3.45
C ALA A 169 -1.58 -39.34 -4.68
N ASP A 170 -1.58 -38.03 -4.90
CA ASP A 170 -2.49 -37.35 -5.82
C ASP A 170 -1.96 -37.34 -7.26
N LEU A 171 -0.66 -37.14 -7.46
CA LEU A 171 -0.03 -37.13 -8.79
C LEU A 171 -0.02 -38.50 -9.47
N PRO A 172 0.30 -39.62 -8.78
CA PRO A 172 0.16 -40.94 -9.39
C PRO A 172 -1.27 -41.23 -9.88
N SER A 173 -2.27 -40.74 -9.14
CA SER A 173 -3.69 -40.92 -9.45
C SER A 173 -4.14 -40.17 -10.71
N CYS A 174 -3.43 -39.11 -11.11
CA CYS A 174 -3.76 -38.33 -12.31
C CYS A 174 -3.10 -38.86 -13.61
N LEU A 175 -2.13 -39.78 -13.51
CA LEU A 175 -1.39 -40.33 -14.66
C LEU A 175 -2.26 -40.94 -15.78
N PRO A 176 -3.36 -41.66 -15.49
CA PRO A 176 -4.24 -42.19 -16.53
C PRO A 176 -4.87 -41.11 -17.41
N TYR A 177 -5.09 -39.91 -16.87
CA TYR A 177 -5.80 -38.81 -17.53
C TYR A 177 -4.88 -37.91 -18.38
N LEU A 178 -3.56 -38.08 -18.30
CA LEU A 178 -2.60 -37.23 -19.02
C LEU A 178 -2.83 -37.20 -20.53
N SER A 179 -3.12 -38.36 -21.14
CA SER A 179 -3.36 -38.46 -22.59
C SER A 179 -4.63 -37.72 -23.02
N ASP A 180 -5.70 -37.82 -22.23
CA ASP A 180 -6.99 -37.18 -22.51
C ASP A 180 -6.87 -35.66 -22.47
N VAL A 181 -6.05 -35.15 -21.55
CA VAL A 181 -5.90 -33.72 -21.27
C VAL A 181 -4.85 -33.05 -22.16
N ALA A 182 -3.81 -33.79 -22.57
CA ALA A 182 -2.75 -33.26 -23.43
C ALA A 182 -3.27 -32.79 -24.79
N GLY A 183 -4.29 -33.47 -25.33
CA GLY A 183 -4.90 -33.11 -26.61
C GLY A 183 -5.44 -31.68 -26.63
N PRO A 184 -6.44 -31.37 -25.77
CA PRO A 184 -7.00 -30.04 -25.61
C PRO A 184 -5.98 -28.99 -25.14
N LEU A 185 -5.07 -29.33 -24.22
CA LEU A 185 -4.05 -28.37 -23.76
C LEU A 185 -3.10 -27.94 -24.87
N SER A 186 -2.64 -28.86 -25.72
CA SER A 186 -1.77 -28.50 -26.84
C SER A 186 -2.48 -27.68 -27.89
N GLN A 187 -3.76 -27.97 -28.16
CA GLN A 187 -4.58 -27.15 -29.05
C GLN A 187 -4.75 -25.73 -28.50
N TRP A 188 -5.05 -25.62 -27.20
CA TRP A 188 -5.19 -24.34 -26.53
C TRP A 188 -3.87 -23.56 -26.51
N HIS A 189 -2.74 -24.23 -26.31
CA HIS A 189 -1.42 -23.60 -26.33
C HIS A 189 -1.08 -22.98 -27.70
N ARG A 190 -1.42 -23.68 -28.79
CA ARG A 190 -1.12 -23.28 -30.18
C ARG A 190 -2.06 -22.22 -30.75
N SER A 191 -3.21 -21.94 -30.12
CA SER A 191 -4.27 -21.13 -30.74
C SER A 191 -3.95 -19.63 -30.90
N ASP A 192 -2.81 -19.14 -30.39
CA ASP A 192 -2.50 -17.70 -30.37
C ASP A 192 -0.98 -17.40 -30.26
N THR A 193 -0.16 -18.14 -31.02
CA THR A 193 1.31 -18.03 -30.97
C THR A 193 1.84 -16.73 -31.58
N LEU A 194 1.78 -15.64 -30.83
CA LEU A 194 2.89 -14.69 -30.78
C LEU A 194 3.89 -15.26 -29.77
N LEU A 195 4.85 -16.04 -30.28
CA LEU A 195 5.81 -16.84 -29.49
C LEU A 195 6.67 -16.01 -28.50
N ASP A 196 6.69 -14.68 -28.64
CA ASP A 196 7.52 -13.79 -27.85
C ASP A 196 6.80 -13.17 -26.63
N ASP A 197 5.47 -13.21 -26.55
CA ASP A 197 4.73 -12.65 -25.41
C ASP A 197 4.36 -13.75 -24.39
N PRO A 198 4.83 -13.69 -23.13
CA PRO A 198 4.44 -14.65 -22.09
C PRO A 198 2.99 -14.47 -21.63
N LEU A 199 2.35 -13.33 -21.89
CA LEU A 199 1.04 -12.96 -21.35
C LEU A 199 -0.08 -13.97 -21.69
N PRO A 200 -0.21 -14.52 -22.92
CA PRO A 200 -1.22 -15.53 -23.22
C PRO A 200 -1.01 -16.81 -22.40
N ILE A 201 0.23 -17.26 -22.22
CA ILE A 201 0.52 -18.45 -21.38
C ILE A 201 0.12 -18.17 -19.94
N LEU A 202 0.50 -17.00 -19.39
CA LEU A 202 0.11 -16.61 -18.03
C LEU A 202 -1.41 -16.50 -17.86
N ALA A 203 -2.14 -16.04 -18.87
CA ALA A 203 -3.60 -16.01 -18.87
C ALA A 203 -4.22 -17.41 -18.85
N ARG A 204 -3.66 -18.36 -19.61
CA ARG A 204 -4.10 -19.76 -19.58
C ARG A 204 -3.80 -20.42 -18.23
N THR A 205 -2.63 -20.16 -17.67
CA THR A 205 -2.26 -20.61 -16.31
C THR A 205 -3.21 -20.05 -15.27
N ALA A 206 -3.58 -18.77 -15.35
CA ALA A 206 -4.55 -18.16 -14.47
C ALA A 206 -5.95 -18.81 -14.60
N THR A 207 -6.36 -19.23 -15.81
CA THR A 207 -7.63 -19.94 -16.01
C THR A 207 -7.59 -21.35 -15.41
N LEU A 208 -6.47 -22.08 -15.57
CA LEU A 208 -6.27 -23.37 -14.89
C LEU A 208 -6.26 -23.22 -13.36
N ALA A 209 -5.70 -22.14 -12.85
CA ALA A 209 -5.68 -21.84 -11.41
C ALA A 209 -7.09 -21.57 -10.87
N GLU A 210 -7.91 -20.79 -11.58
CA GLU A 210 -9.31 -20.55 -11.20
C GLU A 210 -10.14 -21.84 -11.29
N LEU A 211 -9.89 -22.71 -12.27
CA LEU A 211 -10.54 -24.02 -12.40
C LEU A 211 -10.17 -24.93 -11.21
N ALA A 212 -8.89 -24.98 -10.87
CA ALA A 212 -8.39 -25.78 -9.76
C ALA A 212 -8.91 -25.30 -8.40
N ALA A 213 -8.99 -23.98 -8.17
CA ALA A 213 -9.58 -23.44 -6.95
C ALA A 213 -11.06 -23.78 -6.78
N ARG A 214 -11.78 -24.11 -7.87
CA ARG A 214 -13.19 -24.55 -7.81
C ARG A 214 -13.34 -26.05 -7.64
N GLN A 215 -12.44 -26.85 -8.24
CA GLN A 215 -12.59 -28.30 -8.34
C GLN A 215 -11.70 -29.10 -7.39
N VAL A 216 -10.57 -28.55 -6.97
CA VAL A 216 -9.61 -29.22 -6.08
C VAL A 216 -9.82 -28.70 -4.65
N PRO A 217 -9.88 -29.58 -3.63
CA PRO A 217 -9.94 -29.16 -2.24
C PRO A 217 -8.80 -28.20 -1.85
N ALA A 218 -9.14 -27.14 -1.12
CA ALA A 218 -8.22 -26.05 -0.81
C ALA A 218 -7.01 -26.46 0.05
N ASP A 219 -7.15 -27.53 0.84
CA ASP A 219 -6.11 -28.14 1.66
C ASP A 219 -5.09 -28.93 0.83
N ARG A 220 -5.49 -29.47 -0.33
CA ARG A 220 -4.62 -30.28 -1.20
C ARG A 220 -3.87 -29.45 -2.24
N LEU A 221 -4.42 -28.30 -2.62
CA LEU A 221 -3.84 -27.47 -3.67
C LEU A 221 -2.40 -26.98 -3.39
N PRO A 222 -2.03 -26.56 -2.16
CA PRO A 222 -0.64 -26.21 -1.84
C PRO A 222 0.33 -27.39 -1.95
N ALA A 223 -0.06 -28.56 -1.44
CA ALA A 223 0.76 -29.77 -1.50
C ALA A 223 0.97 -30.22 -2.95
N LEU A 224 -0.10 -30.20 -3.75
CA LEU A 224 0.00 -30.49 -5.18
C LEU A 224 0.96 -29.54 -5.89
N LEU A 225 0.86 -28.24 -5.60
CA LEU A 225 1.71 -27.24 -6.25
C LEU A 225 3.19 -27.41 -5.88
N LEU A 226 3.50 -27.79 -4.64
CA LEU A 226 4.85 -28.13 -4.22
C LEU A 226 5.38 -29.35 -4.99
N SER A 227 4.61 -30.43 -5.07
CA SER A 227 5.02 -31.61 -5.83
C SER A 227 5.21 -31.33 -7.32
N ILE A 228 4.42 -30.43 -7.91
CA ILE A 228 4.63 -29.95 -9.29
C ILE A 228 5.91 -29.12 -9.39
N ASP A 229 6.21 -28.25 -8.41
CA ASP A 229 7.44 -27.46 -8.38
C ASP A 229 8.69 -28.36 -8.30
N ASP A 230 8.63 -29.42 -7.49
CA ASP A 230 9.69 -30.42 -7.37
C ASP A 230 9.88 -31.19 -8.69
N LEU A 231 8.80 -31.58 -9.38
CA LEU A 231 8.88 -32.18 -10.71
C LEU A 231 9.49 -31.21 -11.74
N VAL A 232 9.15 -29.93 -11.68
CA VAL A 232 9.76 -28.91 -12.56
C VAL A 232 11.26 -28.81 -12.30
N LEU A 233 11.71 -28.85 -11.04
CA LEU A 233 13.12 -28.84 -10.66
C LEU A 233 13.88 -30.09 -11.12
N GLN A 234 13.22 -31.26 -11.15
CA GLN A 234 13.82 -32.49 -11.69
C GLN A 234 14.13 -32.41 -13.19
N GLN A 235 13.43 -31.56 -13.96
CA GLN A 235 13.80 -31.29 -15.36
C GLN A 235 15.02 -30.39 -15.51
N GLY A 236 15.54 -29.82 -14.42
CA GLY A 236 16.62 -28.84 -14.38
C GLY A 236 16.15 -27.49 -13.80
N PRO A 237 17.00 -26.44 -13.88
CA PRO A 237 16.69 -25.13 -13.32
C PRO A 237 15.35 -24.56 -13.83
N LYS A 238 14.60 -23.92 -12.93
CA LYS A 238 13.34 -23.25 -13.29
C LYS A 238 13.57 -22.14 -14.31
N THR A 239 12.72 -22.09 -15.34
CA THR A 239 12.73 -20.97 -16.27
C THR A 239 12.02 -19.76 -15.66
N ARG A 240 12.34 -18.55 -16.14
CA ARG A 240 11.61 -17.33 -15.75
C ARG A 240 10.10 -17.45 -15.99
N LEU A 241 9.70 -18.14 -17.05
CA LEU A 241 8.29 -18.37 -17.36
C LEU A 241 7.64 -19.29 -16.32
N GLN A 242 8.32 -20.36 -15.89
CA GLN A 242 7.83 -21.26 -14.84
C GLN A 242 7.64 -20.53 -13.50
N GLU A 243 8.59 -19.68 -13.11
CA GLU A 243 8.44 -18.85 -11.90
C GLU A 243 7.26 -17.88 -11.99
N GLN A 244 7.06 -17.27 -13.16
CA GLN A 244 5.90 -16.39 -13.41
C GLN A 244 4.60 -17.18 -13.40
N MET A 245 4.56 -18.36 -14.02
CA MET A 245 3.40 -19.26 -14.02
C MET A 245 3.05 -19.67 -12.60
N LEU A 246 4.04 -20.04 -11.77
CA LEU A 246 3.83 -20.38 -10.36
C LEU A 246 3.22 -19.21 -9.59
N THR A 247 3.79 -18.02 -9.76
CA THR A 247 3.29 -16.81 -9.10
C THR A 247 1.85 -16.48 -9.52
N VAL A 248 1.56 -16.54 -10.82
CA VAL A 248 0.23 -16.28 -11.37
C VAL A 248 -0.76 -17.34 -10.92
N PHE A 249 -0.34 -18.61 -10.88
CA PHE A 249 -1.16 -19.70 -10.40
C PHE A 249 -1.57 -19.45 -8.94
N CYS A 250 -0.62 -19.16 -8.05
CA CYS A 250 -0.93 -18.84 -6.65
C CYS A 250 -1.90 -17.65 -6.51
N ASP A 251 -1.64 -16.55 -7.24
CA ASP A 251 -2.47 -15.34 -7.19
C ASP A 251 -3.93 -15.62 -7.58
N PHE A 252 -4.16 -16.45 -8.61
CA PHE A 252 -5.50 -16.74 -9.15
C PHE A 252 -6.19 -17.92 -8.48
N ALA A 253 -5.43 -18.87 -7.95
CA ALA A 253 -5.93 -19.94 -7.11
C ALA A 253 -6.33 -19.47 -5.70
N GLY A 254 -5.97 -18.23 -5.33
CA GLY A 254 -6.22 -17.68 -4.00
C GLY A 254 -5.26 -18.18 -2.94
N LEU A 255 -4.14 -18.79 -3.34
CA LEU A 255 -3.11 -19.29 -2.43
C LEU A 255 -2.28 -18.12 -1.92
N ARG A 256 -2.30 -17.91 -0.60
CA ARG A 256 -1.45 -16.94 0.07
C ARG A 256 -0.67 -17.63 1.17
N LEU A 257 0.64 -17.38 1.20
CA LEU A 257 1.45 -17.66 2.38
C LEU A 257 0.92 -16.78 3.50
N GLN A 258 0.26 -17.40 4.47
CA GLN A 258 0.00 -16.76 5.75
C GLN A 258 1.27 -16.95 6.58
N GLU A 259 1.96 -15.84 6.86
CA GLU A 259 2.91 -15.84 7.97
C GLU A 259 2.07 -16.03 9.23
N THR A 260 2.16 -17.19 9.87
CA THR A 260 1.55 -17.44 11.17
C THR A 260 2.22 -16.47 12.14
N SER A 261 1.59 -15.33 12.38
CA SER A 261 2.02 -14.38 13.41
C SER A 261 1.71 -15.00 14.77
N ASN A 262 2.65 -15.79 15.29
CA ASN A 262 2.69 -16.17 16.69
C ASN A 262 3.20 -15.00 17.54
#